data_AF-A0A0N1GJG8-F1
#
_entry.id   AF-A0A0N1GJG8-F1
#
_cell.length_a   1.000
_cell.length_b   1.000
_cell.length_c   1.000
_cell.angle_alpha   90.00
_cell.angle_beta   90.00
_cell.angle_gamma   90.00
#
_symmetry.space_group_name_H-M   'P 1'
#
loop_
_entity.id
_entity.type
_entity.pdbx_description
1 polymer ?
#
loop_
_entity_poly.entity_id
_entity_poly.type
_entity_poly.pdbx_seq_one_letter_code
_entity_poly.pdbx_strand_id
1 'polypeptide(L)' 'MKEPSLSRPTWQKSSYCPEGNSCVHIAAPTPTSVLLTESGDPAATILTAAPNTFAALIAVLKKEPARG' A
#
# COMPACT_ATOMS: atom_id res chain seq x y z
N MET A 1 28.89 -11.07 10.98
CA MET A 1 27.95 -10.59 9.95
C MET A 1 26.70 -10.14 10.69
N LYS A 2 26.37 -8.86 10.70
CA LYS A 2 25.21 -8.34 11.46
C LYS A 2 24.01 -8.44 10.52
N GLU A 3 23.10 -9.35 10.80
CA GLU A 3 21.83 -9.44 10.05
C GLU A 3 21.15 -8.07 10.13
N PRO A 4 20.76 -7.44 9.01
CA PRO A 4 19.96 -6.23 9.08
C PRO A 4 18.65 -6.66 9.72
N SER A 5 18.39 -6.16 10.93
CA SER A 5 17.09 -6.33 11.58
C SER A 5 16.05 -5.75 10.64
N LEU A 6 15.29 -6.61 9.95
CA LEU A 6 14.16 -6.22 9.10
C LEU A 6 13.09 -5.64 10.03
N SER A 7 13.14 -4.33 10.23
CA SER A 7 12.10 -3.61 10.96
C SER A 7 10.76 -3.86 10.27
N ARG A 8 9.75 -4.23 11.07
CA ARG A 8 8.39 -4.43 10.56
C ARG A 8 7.93 -3.15 9.85
N PRO A 9 7.33 -3.24 8.65
CA PRO A 9 6.86 -2.06 7.93
C PRO A 9 5.81 -1.30 8.77
N THR A 10 5.98 0.02 8.86
CA THR A 10 5.02 0.91 9.52
C THR A 10 3.84 1.16 8.60
N TRP A 11 2.81 0.32 8.73
CA TRP A 11 1.59 0.42 7.91
C TRP A 11 0.75 1.65 8.25
N GLN A 12 0.27 2.32 7.22
CA GLN A 12 -0.72 3.39 7.29
C GLN A 12 -2.03 2.88 6.70
N LYS A 13 -3.10 2.95 7.50
CA LYS A 13 -4.45 2.60 7.05
C LYS A 13 -5.07 3.77 6.30
N SER A 14 -5.75 3.50 5.19
CA SER A 14 -6.55 4.48 4.46
C SER A 14 -7.58 5.15 5.36
N SER A 15 -7.78 6.46 5.18
CA SER A 15 -8.91 7.20 5.79
C SER A 15 -10.25 6.87 5.13
N TYR A 16 -10.23 6.38 3.88
CA TYR A 16 -11.37 5.78 3.20
C TYR A 16 -11.38 4.28 3.51
N CYS A 17 -11.83 3.96 4.72
CA CYS A 17 -11.96 2.63 5.28
C CYS A 17 -13.33 2.60 5.97
N PRO A 18 -14.41 2.28 5.24
CA PRO A 18 -15.74 2.14 5.83
C PRO A 18 -15.77 0.96 6.80
N GLU A 19 -16.91 0.73 7.45
CA GLU A 19 -17.08 -0.41 8.34
C GLU A 19 -16.79 -1.73 7.63
N GLY A 20 -16.06 -2.63 8.31
CA GLY A 20 -15.69 -3.95 7.78
C GLY A 20 -14.27 -4.03 7.21
N ASN A 21 -14.11 -4.87 6.17
CA ASN A 21 -12.82 -5.27 5.62
C ASN A 21 -12.62 -4.74 4.20
N SER A 22 -12.67 -3.41 4.01
CA SER A 22 -12.44 -2.78 2.71
C SER A 22 -11.46 -1.63 2.82
N CYS A 23 -10.32 -1.91 3.45
CA CYS A 23 -9.35 -0.90 3.85
C CYS A 23 -8.00 -1.18 3.20
N VAL A 24 -7.53 -0.21 2.42
CA VAL A 24 -6.18 -0.24 1.85
C VAL A 24 -5.16 0.16 2.92
N HIS A 25 -4.06 -0.56 3.00
CA HIS A 25 -2.90 -0.26 3.84
C HIS A 25 -1.67 -0.04 2.98
N ILE A 26 -0.86 0.96 3.32
CA ILE A 26 0.35 1.32 2.59
C ILE A 26 1.54 1.40 3.56
N ALA A 27 2.70 0.93 3.16
CA ALA A 27 3.97 1.16 3.86
C ALA A 27 5.09 1.47 2.87
N ALA A 28 6.08 2.26 3.30
CA ALA A 28 7.29 2.55 2.53
C ALA A 28 8.54 2.21 3.37
N PRO A 29 8.85 0.91 3.55
CA PRO A 29 9.93 0.48 4.46
C PRO A 29 11.33 0.85 3.94
N THR A 30 11.47 1.13 2.64
CA THR A 30 12.73 1.58 2.04
C THR A 30 12.46 2.70 1.02
N PRO A 31 13.48 3.48 0.63
CA PRO A 31 13.34 4.50 -0.41
C PRO A 31 12.98 3.95 -1.80
N THR A 32 13.06 2.63 -2.01
CA THR A 32 12.86 1.97 -3.32
C THR A 32 11.62 1.09 -3.36
N SER A 33 10.87 0.97 -2.26
CA SER A 33 9.75 0.06 -2.14
C SER A 33 8.54 0.71 -1.48
N VAL A 34 7.40 0.60 -2.14
CA VAL A 34 6.07 0.86 -1.59
C VAL A 34 5.33 -0.48 -1.54
N LEU A 35 4.80 -0.81 -0.37
CA LEU A 35 3.98 -1.99 -0.13
C LEU A 35 2.52 -1.58 -0.03
N LEU A 36 1.64 -2.37 -0.65
CA LEU A 36 0.20 -2.19 -0.60
C LEU A 36 -0.47 -3.51 -0.23
N THR A 37 -1.49 -3.46 0.60
CA THR A 37 -2.36 -4.60 0.91
C THR A 37 -3.77 -4.11 1.23
N GLU A 38 -4.75 -5.01 1.19
CA GLU A 38 -6.16 -4.72 1.36
C GLU A 38 -6.72 -5.66 2.43
N SER A 39 -7.47 -5.13 3.40
CA SER A 39 -7.88 -5.92 4.58
C SER A 39 -8.92 -6.99 4.30
N GLY A 40 -9.64 -6.91 3.18
CA GLY A 40 -10.58 -7.91 2.70
C GLY A 40 -9.95 -9.08 1.97
N ASP A 41 -8.68 -8.98 1.55
CA ASP A 41 -8.01 -10.07 0.85
C ASP A 41 -7.69 -11.24 1.81
N PRO A 42 -8.34 -12.41 1.66
CA PRO A 42 -8.09 -13.56 2.52
C PRO A 42 -6.69 -14.13 2.34
N ALA A 43 -6.02 -13.86 1.22
CA ALA A 43 -4.65 -14.29 0.98
C ALA A 43 -3.61 -13.35 1.64
N ALA A 44 -4.05 -12.20 2.17
CA ALA A 44 -3.20 -11.15 2.73
C ALA A 44 -2.05 -10.76 1.78
N THR A 45 -2.37 -10.63 0.49
CA THR A 45 -1.39 -10.34 -0.56
C THR A 45 -0.74 -8.98 -0.33
N ILE A 46 0.58 -8.93 -0.49
CA ILE A 46 1.34 -7.69 -0.47
C ILE A 46 1.83 -7.40 -1.88
N LEU A 47 1.29 -6.35 -2.49
CA LEU A 47 1.80 -5.79 -3.74
C LEU A 47 3.00 -4.91 -3.43
N THR A 48 4.11 -5.16 -4.13
CA THR A 48 5.33 -4.34 -4.02
C THR A 48 5.51 -3.53 -5.30
N ALA A 49 5.70 -2.23 -5.15
CA ALA A 49 5.90 -1.31 -6.27
C ALA A 49 7.11 -0.39 -6.02
N ALA A 50 7.78 0.01 -7.09
CA ALA A 50 8.73 1.12 -7.02
C ALA A 50 7.97 2.46 -6.78
N PRO A 51 8.56 3.45 -6.09
CA PRO A 51 7.91 4.72 -5.79
C PRO A 51 7.39 5.46 -7.03
N ASN A 52 8.13 5.44 -8.14
CA ASN A 52 7.71 6.09 -9.39
C ASN A 52 6.48 5.42 -10.02
N THR A 53 6.38 4.10 -9.91
CA THR A 53 5.27 3.30 -10.44
C THR A 53 4.02 3.53 -9.60
N PHE A 54 4.18 3.56 -8.27
CA PHE A 54 3.09 3.92 -7.36
C PHE A 54 2.62 5.36 -7.61
N ALA A 55 3.53 6.33 -7.75
CA ALA A 55 3.17 7.71 -8.06
C ALA A 55 2.42 7.84 -9.39
N ALA A 56 2.86 7.11 -10.44
CA ALA A 56 2.17 7.07 -11.73
C ALA A 56 0.75 6.51 -11.61
N LEU A 57 0.57 5.41 -10.85
CA LEU A 57 -0.75 4.86 -10.56
C LEU A 57 -1.67 5.90 -9.90
N ILE A 58 -1.20 6.58 -8.85
CA ILE A 58 -1.99 7.62 -8.18
C ILE A 58 -2.32 8.78 -9.13
N ALA A 59 -1.40 9.17 -10.00
CA ALA A 59 -1.64 10.22 -10.99
C ALA A 59 -2.72 9.84 -12.01
N VAL A 60 -2.81 8.56 -12.39
CA VAL A 60 -3.89 8.05 -13.25
C VAL A 60 -5.21 8.03 -12.49
N LEU A 61 -5.23 7.47 -11.27
CA LEU A 61 -6.45 7.36 -10.45
C LEU A 61 -7.06 8.73 -10.11
N LYS A 62 -6.25 9.77 -9.95
CA LYS A 62 -6.74 11.14 -9.71
C LYS A 62 -7.42 11.78 -10.93
N LYS A 63 -7.13 11.30 -12.14
CA LYS A 63 -7.72 11.81 -13.38
C LYS A 63 -9.03 11.10 -13.74
N GLU A 64 -9.20 9.87 -13.25
CA GLU A 64 -10.44 9.13 -13.38
C GLU A 64 -11.43 9.62 -12.31
N PRO A 65 -12.64 10.10 -12.66
CA PRO A 65 -13.67 10.29 -11.66
C PRO A 65 -13.95 8.93 -10.99
N ALA A 66 -14.18 8.93 -9.67
CA ALA A 66 -14.62 7.74 -8.97
C ALA A 66 -15.86 7.21 -9.70
N ARG A 67 -15.71 6.02 -10.31
CA ARG A 67 -16.84 5.32 -10.93
C ARG A 67 -17.75 4.91 -9.77
N GLY A 68 -18.76 5.75 -9.52
CA GLY A 68 -19.86 5.46 -8.60
C GLY A 68 -20.75 4.36 -9.15
#